data_AF-A0A534G7I5-F1
#
_entry.id   AF-A0A534G7I5-F1
#
_cell.length_a   1.000
_cell.length_b   1.000
_cell.length_c   1.000
_cell.angle_alpha   90.00
_cell.angle_beta   90.00
_cell.angle_gamma   90.00
#
_symmetry.space_group_name_H-M   'P 1'
#
loop_
_entity.id
_entity.type
_entity.pdbx_description
1 polymer ?
#
loop_
_entity_poly.entity_id
_entity_poly.type
_entity_poly.pdbx_seq_one_letter_code
_entity_poly.pdbx_strand_id
1 'polypeptide(L)'
;MSVYSKIVWSEGLFLRPQHLQQQDRYFERYVETRCQALRSSSWGLTELEFERDLLSIGQLGLARAAGVFPDGTPFRMPDDTPLPTPLEVDPKLRDQIMYLAVPLRQPGATEALRDAERDSTVRNAITELEARDSSAGSGEPALLEVASLRTRIMAERDAA
;
A
#
# COMPACT_ATOMS: atom_id res chain seq x y z
N MET A 1 -2.30 13.29 22.53
CA MET A 1 -2.54 13.93 21.22
C MET A 1 -2.39 12.86 20.14
N SER A 2 -3.16 12.91 19.05
CA SER A 2 -3.20 11.84 18.05
C SER A 2 -2.21 12.08 16.92
N VAL A 3 -1.59 11.02 16.40
CA VAL A 3 -0.77 11.04 15.16
C VAL A 3 -1.58 11.31 13.89
N TYR A 4 -2.89 11.49 14.01
CA TYR A 4 -3.80 11.88 12.93
C TYR A 4 -4.38 13.29 13.14
N SER A 5 -3.74 14.13 13.95
CA SER A 5 -4.24 15.48 14.20
C SER A 5 -4.03 16.38 12.98
N LYS A 6 -4.97 17.28 12.71
CA LYS A 6 -4.86 18.27 11.63
C LYS A 6 -3.71 19.24 11.90
N ILE A 7 -2.91 19.54 10.87
CA ILE A 7 -1.88 20.58 10.94
C ILE A 7 -2.53 21.97 10.96
N VAL A 8 -1.99 22.85 11.81
CA VAL A 8 -2.30 24.28 11.80
C VAL A 8 -1.29 24.99 10.90
N TRP A 9 -1.77 25.64 9.86
CA TRP A 9 -0.98 26.46 8.94
C TRP A 9 -1.01 27.91 9.42
N SER A 10 0.03 28.34 10.13
CA SER A 10 0.16 29.71 10.63
C SER A 10 1.03 30.54 9.69
N GLU A 11 0.83 31.86 9.71
CA GLU A 11 1.72 32.80 9.06
C GLU A 11 3.16 32.62 9.57
N GLY A 12 4.14 32.73 8.67
CA GLY A 12 5.56 32.54 8.98
C GLY A 12 6.00 31.10 9.23
N LEU A 13 5.11 30.10 9.06
CA LEU A 13 5.49 28.69 9.17
C LEU A 13 6.48 28.30 8.07
N PHE A 14 7.62 27.71 8.45
CA PHE A 14 8.57 27.13 7.51
C PHE A 14 8.19 25.68 7.17
N LEU A 15 7.99 25.38 5.88
CA LEU A 15 7.60 24.05 5.43
C LEU A 15 8.71 23.03 5.70
N ARG A 16 8.29 21.85 6.16
CA ARG A 16 9.14 20.68 6.40
C ARG A 16 8.37 19.42 5.98
N PRO A 17 9.04 18.31 5.63
CA PRO A 17 8.36 17.09 5.18
C PRO A 17 7.27 16.60 6.14
N GLN A 18 7.50 16.76 7.45
CA GLN A 18 6.56 16.33 8.49
C GLN A 18 5.19 16.99 8.37
N HIS A 19 5.11 18.22 7.85
CA HIS A 19 3.83 18.91 7.70
C HIS A 19 2.95 18.22 6.65
N LEU A 20 3.54 17.86 5.50
CA LEU A 20 2.82 17.16 4.43
C LEU A 20 2.50 15.71 4.84
N GLN A 21 3.47 14.99 5.41
CA GLN A 21 3.24 13.63 5.92
C GLN A 21 2.12 13.58 6.96
N GLN A 22 2.07 14.55 7.88
CA GLN A 22 1.01 14.63 8.89
C GLN A 22 -0.34 15.03 8.28
N GLN A 23 -0.34 15.91 7.27
CA GLN A 23 -1.53 16.27 6.53
C GLN A 23 -2.11 15.06 5.79
N ASP A 24 -1.26 14.25 5.15
CA ASP A 24 -1.67 13.01 4.47
C ASP A 24 -2.32 12.03 5.46
N ARG A 25 -1.66 11.76 6.58
CA ARG A 25 -2.22 10.90 7.65
C ARG A 25 -3.58 11.42 8.16
N TYR A 26 -3.71 12.74 8.35
CA TYR A 26 -4.97 13.34 8.77
C TYR A 26 -6.08 13.10 7.72
N PHE A 27 -5.80 13.31 6.43
CA PHE A 27 -6.79 13.12 5.37
C PHE A 27 -7.15 11.65 5.15
N GLU A 28 -6.16 10.75 5.11
CA GLU A 28 -6.40 9.30 5.04
C GLU A 28 -7.33 8.85 6.18
N ARG A 29 -7.02 9.28 7.42
CA ARG A 29 -7.85 8.95 8.59
C ARG A 29 -9.23 9.58 8.51
N TYR A 30 -9.34 10.81 8.02
CA TYR A 30 -10.63 11.48 7.85
C TYR A 30 -11.53 10.72 6.87
N VAL A 31 -10.99 10.32 5.71
CA VAL A 31 -11.71 9.53 4.71
C VAL A 31 -12.13 8.19 5.32
N GLU A 32 -11.22 7.45 5.93
CA GLU A 32 -11.53 6.13 6.49
C GLU A 32 -12.60 6.23 7.58
N THR A 33 -12.50 7.21 8.49
CA THR A 33 -13.50 7.40 9.56
C THR A 33 -14.88 7.75 8.98
N ARG A 34 -14.94 8.49 7.87
CA ARG A 34 -16.19 8.81 7.18
C ARG A 34 -16.77 7.60 6.44
N CYS A 35 -15.92 6.75 5.87
CA CYS A 35 -16.32 5.58 5.08
C CYS A 35 -16.72 4.39 5.95
N GLN A 36 -15.98 4.09 7.03
CA GLN A 36 -16.28 2.98 7.94
C GLN A 36 -17.68 3.08 8.56
N ALA A 37 -18.20 4.29 8.75
CA ALA A 37 -19.54 4.50 9.28
C ALA A 37 -20.66 4.15 8.28
N LEU A 38 -20.36 3.99 6.99
CA LEU A 38 -21.36 3.78 5.94
C LEU A 38 -21.78 2.31 5.80
N ARG A 39 -20.88 1.36 6.08
CA ARG A 39 -21.15 -0.08 6.01
C ARG A 39 -20.35 -0.84 7.06
N SER A 40 -20.96 -1.85 7.66
CA SER A 40 -20.24 -2.83 8.47
C SER A 40 -19.20 -3.55 7.60
N SER A 41 -17.99 -3.74 8.14
CA SER A 41 -16.89 -4.46 7.47
C SER A 41 -16.60 -3.92 6.07
N SER A 42 -16.26 -2.64 5.96
CA SER A 42 -15.97 -1.93 4.71
C SER A 42 -14.64 -2.31 4.04
N TRP A 43 -14.08 -3.47 4.34
CA TRP A 43 -12.81 -4.00 3.84
C TRP A 43 -13.01 -5.37 3.18
N GLY A 44 -12.06 -5.76 2.33
CA GLY A 44 -12.11 -7.01 1.57
C GLY A 44 -11.70 -6.84 0.11
N LEU A 45 -11.75 -7.95 -0.64
CA LEU A 45 -11.47 -7.98 -2.07
C LEU A 45 -12.72 -7.60 -2.87
N THR A 46 -12.54 -6.70 -3.84
CA THR A 46 -13.55 -6.36 -4.85
C THR A 46 -13.23 -6.98 -6.21
N GLU A 47 -11.96 -7.31 -6.46
CA GLU A 47 -11.46 -7.99 -7.65
C GLU A 47 -10.35 -8.95 -7.24
N LEU A 48 -10.33 -10.16 -7.81
CA LEU A 48 -9.26 -11.13 -7.60
C LEU A 48 -9.14 -12.04 -8.83
N GLU A 49 -7.96 -12.04 -9.44
CA GLU A 49 -7.59 -12.92 -10.54
C GLU A 49 -6.21 -13.51 -10.30
N PHE A 50 -6.11 -14.84 -10.38
CA PHE A 50 -4.84 -15.55 -10.26
C PHE A 50 -4.16 -15.70 -11.60
N GLU A 51 -2.83 -15.62 -11.60
CA GLU A 51 -2.02 -16.01 -12.76
C GLU A 51 -1.97 -17.54 -12.84
N ARG A 52 -2.74 -18.11 -13.78
CA ARG A 52 -2.96 -19.55 -13.87
C ARG A 52 -1.73 -20.30 -14.35
N ASP A 53 -0.90 -19.67 -15.17
CA ASP A 53 0.30 -20.33 -15.71
C ASP A 53 1.33 -20.58 -14.61
N LEU A 54 1.42 -19.71 -13.61
CA LEU A 54 2.31 -19.88 -12.46
C LEU A 54 1.94 -21.11 -11.60
N LEU A 55 0.65 -21.45 -11.52
CA LEU A 55 0.21 -22.63 -10.77
C LEU A 55 0.79 -23.94 -11.34
N SER A 56 1.00 -23.99 -12.66
CA SER A 56 1.56 -25.16 -13.34
C SER A 56 3.00 -25.47 -12.93
N ILE A 57 3.74 -24.46 -12.46
CA ILE A 57 5.11 -24.56 -11.98
C ILE A 57 5.22 -24.45 -10.45
N GLY A 58 4.10 -24.63 -9.73
CA GLY A 58 4.08 -24.61 -8.26
C GLY A 58 4.21 -23.22 -7.64
N GLN A 59 3.84 -22.15 -8.37
CA GLN A 59 3.83 -20.80 -7.86
C GLN A 59 2.41 -20.22 -7.80
N LEU A 60 2.11 -19.45 -6.75
CA LEU A 60 0.86 -18.72 -6.60
C LEU A 60 1.12 -17.23 -6.85
N GLY A 61 0.64 -16.72 -7.98
CA GLY A 61 0.70 -15.30 -8.33
C GLY A 61 -0.68 -14.74 -8.65
N LEU A 62 -0.78 -13.41 -8.65
CA LEU A 62 -1.99 -12.68 -9.02
C LEU A 62 -1.79 -12.04 -10.40
N ALA A 63 -2.84 -12.03 -11.21
CA ALA A 63 -2.90 -11.24 -12.43
C ALA A 63 -3.53 -9.86 -12.17
N ARG A 64 -4.59 -9.83 -11.34
CA ARG A 64 -5.26 -8.59 -10.89
C ARG A 64 -5.79 -8.76 -9.47
N ALA A 65 -5.79 -7.69 -8.70
CA ALA A 65 -6.44 -7.67 -7.40
C ALA A 65 -6.81 -6.24 -7.01
N ALA A 66 -8.01 -6.04 -6.47
CA ALA A 66 -8.44 -4.76 -5.94
C ALA A 66 -9.25 -4.97 -4.67
N GLY A 67 -9.21 -3.97 -3.80
CA GLY A 67 -9.94 -4.04 -2.54
C GLY A 67 -9.47 -3.01 -1.52
N VAL A 68 -9.80 -3.29 -0.27
CA VAL A 68 -9.41 -2.48 0.89
C VAL A 68 -8.91 -3.41 1.99
N PHE A 69 -7.72 -3.13 2.52
CA PHE A 69 -7.17 -3.86 3.66
C PHE A 69 -7.92 -3.54 4.96
N PRO A 70 -7.84 -4.39 6.00
CA PRO A 70 -8.52 -4.14 7.28
C PRO A 70 -8.10 -2.83 7.98
N ASP A 71 -6.94 -2.27 7.65
CA ASP A 71 -6.49 -0.96 8.16
C ASP A 71 -7.08 0.24 7.40
N GLY A 72 -7.95 -0.01 6.41
CA GLY A 72 -8.59 1.00 5.57
C GLY A 72 -7.84 1.33 4.29
N THR A 73 -6.68 0.72 4.05
CA THR A 73 -5.86 1.07 2.87
C THR A 73 -6.43 0.46 1.60
N PRO A 74 -6.85 1.27 0.62
CA PRO A 74 -7.28 0.76 -0.67
C PRO A 74 -6.08 0.28 -1.50
N PHE A 75 -6.31 -0.67 -2.39
CA PHE A 75 -5.32 -1.10 -3.37
C PHE A 75 -5.99 -1.51 -4.68
N ARG A 76 -5.26 -1.33 -5.79
CA ARG A 76 -5.62 -1.80 -7.13
C ARG A 76 -4.35 -2.21 -7.85
N MET A 77 -4.24 -3.49 -8.20
CA MET A 77 -3.07 -4.09 -8.83
C MET A 77 -3.44 -4.67 -10.20
N PRO A 78 -2.61 -4.46 -11.23
CA PRO A 78 -1.35 -3.69 -11.25
C PRO A 78 -1.54 -2.17 -11.42
N ASP A 79 -2.78 -1.69 -11.55
CA ASP A 79 -3.08 -0.32 -12.01
C ASP A 79 -2.42 0.79 -11.15
N ASP A 80 -2.62 0.77 -9.83
CA ASP A 80 -2.13 1.80 -8.90
C ASP A 80 -0.97 1.29 -8.02
N THR A 81 -0.79 -0.02 -7.95
CA THR A 81 0.15 -0.69 -7.05
C THR A 81 0.69 -1.95 -7.72
N PRO A 82 1.98 -2.28 -7.58
CA PRO A 82 2.52 -3.51 -8.18
C PRO A 82 1.87 -4.77 -7.60
N LEU A 83 1.82 -5.82 -8.41
CA LEU A 83 1.46 -7.16 -7.95
C LEU A 83 2.52 -7.67 -6.94
N PRO A 84 2.11 -8.41 -5.90
CA PRO A 84 3.06 -9.05 -5.00
C PRO A 84 3.92 -10.06 -5.75
N THR A 85 5.14 -10.30 -5.27
CA THR A 85 5.97 -11.40 -5.78
C THR A 85 5.22 -12.73 -5.62
N PRO A 86 5.18 -13.58 -6.66
CA PRO A 86 4.57 -14.90 -6.55
C PRO A 86 5.14 -15.71 -5.38
N LEU A 87 4.26 -16.42 -4.68
CA LEU A 87 4.62 -17.32 -3.60
C LEU A 87 4.95 -18.70 -4.18
N GLU A 88 6.14 -19.21 -3.89
CA GLU A 88 6.47 -20.60 -4.17
C GLU A 88 5.68 -21.51 -3.21
N VAL A 89 4.93 -22.44 -3.76
CA VAL A 89 4.04 -23.31 -2.98
C VAL A 89 4.77 -24.62 -2.70
N ASP A 90 5.05 -24.89 -1.42
CA ASP A 90 5.56 -26.19 -0.98
C ASP A 90 4.61 -27.31 -1.47
N PRO A 91 5.10 -28.33 -2.20
CA PRO A 91 4.27 -29.44 -2.67
C PRO A 91 3.50 -30.19 -1.57
N LYS A 92 3.96 -30.10 -0.31
CA LYS A 92 3.31 -30.68 0.87
C LYS A 92 2.20 -29.81 1.45
N LEU A 93 2.08 -28.56 1.02
CA LEU A 93 1.03 -27.65 1.47
C LEU A 93 -0.35 -28.17 1.01
N ARG A 94 -1.26 -28.38 1.96
CA ARG A 94 -2.63 -28.85 1.72
C ARG A 94 -3.57 -28.10 2.66
N ASP A 95 -4.76 -27.77 2.16
CA ASP A 95 -5.88 -27.18 2.92
C ASP A 95 -5.51 -25.93 3.74
N GLN A 96 -4.63 -25.08 3.20
CA GLN A 96 -4.15 -23.85 3.84
C GLN A 96 -4.83 -22.61 3.26
N ILE A 97 -5.20 -21.67 4.15
CA ILE A 97 -5.66 -20.35 3.74
C ILE A 97 -4.45 -19.54 3.28
N MET A 98 -4.61 -18.85 2.14
CA MET A 98 -3.62 -17.90 1.61
C MET A 98 -4.12 -16.48 1.85
N TYR A 99 -3.25 -15.62 2.36
CA TYR A 99 -3.51 -14.21 2.64
C TYR A 99 -2.76 -13.32 1.66
N LEU A 100 -3.43 -12.26 1.21
CA LEU A 100 -2.76 -11.06 0.72
C LEU A 100 -2.52 -10.16 1.93
N ALA A 101 -1.25 -9.90 2.23
CA ALA A 101 -0.83 -9.16 3.42
C ALA A 101 -0.16 -7.84 3.05
N VAL A 102 -0.27 -6.86 3.96
CA VAL A 102 0.39 -5.56 3.89
C VAL A 102 1.05 -5.27 5.24
N PRO A 103 2.28 -4.71 5.29
CA PRO A 103 2.92 -4.38 6.55
C PRO A 103 2.16 -3.33 7.34
N LEU A 104 1.97 -3.56 8.65
CA LEU A 104 1.23 -2.66 9.53
C LEU A 104 1.84 -1.25 9.59
N ARG A 105 0.97 -0.22 9.60
CA ARG A 105 1.40 1.15 9.91
C ARG A 105 1.73 1.26 11.39
N GLN A 106 2.97 1.62 11.71
CA GLN A 106 3.43 1.84 13.07
C GLN A 106 3.74 3.32 13.30
N PRO A 107 3.10 3.99 14.27
CA PRO A 107 3.41 5.38 14.58
C PRO A 107 4.89 5.58 14.91
N GLY A 108 5.54 6.51 14.21
CA GLY A 108 6.96 6.83 14.42
C GLY A 108 7.95 5.86 13.78
N ALA A 109 7.48 4.78 13.15
CA ALA A 109 8.33 3.92 12.33
C ALA A 109 8.59 4.53 10.95
N THR A 110 9.65 4.07 10.29
CA THR A 110 9.93 4.41 8.90
C THR A 110 8.83 3.87 7.99
N GLU A 111 8.10 4.77 7.32
CA GLU A 111 6.96 4.41 6.45
C GLU A 111 7.39 4.00 5.02
N ALA A 112 8.58 4.41 4.58
CA ALA A 112 9.12 4.11 3.25
C ALA A 112 10.64 3.98 3.26
N LEU A 113 11.19 3.05 2.47
CA LEU A 113 12.62 2.85 2.28
C LEU A 113 12.97 2.76 0.79
N ARG A 114 14.10 3.35 0.41
CA ARG A 114 14.77 2.99 -0.85
C ARG A 114 15.38 1.59 -0.68
N ASP A 115 15.32 0.79 -1.74
CA ASP A 115 15.90 -0.56 -1.78
C ASP A 115 15.45 -1.49 -0.63
N ALA A 116 14.16 -1.42 -0.27
CA ALA A 116 13.61 -2.25 0.79
C ALA A 116 13.76 -3.75 0.45
N GLU A 117 14.56 -4.46 1.23
CA GLU A 117 14.73 -5.92 1.10
C GLU A 117 13.39 -6.65 1.18
N ARG A 118 13.28 -7.82 0.52
CA ARG A 118 12.04 -8.61 0.44
C ARG A 118 11.37 -8.82 1.81
N ASP A 119 12.16 -9.08 2.84
CA ASP A 119 11.67 -9.39 4.18
C ASP A 119 11.43 -8.15 5.06
N SER A 120 11.85 -6.97 4.60
CA SER A 120 11.64 -5.70 5.31
C SER A 120 10.15 -5.49 5.62
N THR A 121 9.86 -5.10 6.85
CA THR A 121 8.51 -4.78 7.36
C THR A 121 8.08 -3.36 7.04
N VAL A 122 8.84 -2.62 6.24
CA VAL A 122 8.44 -1.29 5.79
C VAL A 122 7.31 -1.39 4.78
N ARG A 123 6.28 -0.57 5.01
CA ARG A 123 5.03 -0.61 4.26
C ARG A 123 5.18 -0.20 2.79
N ASN A 124 6.03 0.79 2.51
CA ASN A 124 6.20 1.31 1.16
C ASN A 124 7.65 1.15 0.69
N ALA A 125 7.82 0.80 -0.59
CA ALA A 125 9.06 1.02 -1.31
C ALA A 125 9.05 2.43 -1.87
N ILE A 126 10.21 3.09 -1.90
CA ILE A 126 10.36 4.35 -2.63
C ILE A 126 10.66 4.01 -4.09
N THR A 127 9.86 4.57 -4.98
CA THR A 127 9.96 4.41 -6.44
C THR A 127 9.93 5.79 -7.12
N GLU A 128 10.37 5.87 -8.37
CA GLU A 128 10.41 7.13 -9.09
C GLU A 128 9.23 7.26 -10.07
N LEU A 129 8.66 8.47 -10.15
CA LEU A 129 7.56 8.83 -11.04
C LEU A 129 7.88 10.15 -11.75
N GLU A 130 7.87 10.15 -13.08
CA GLU A 130 7.91 11.39 -13.85
C GLU A 130 6.54 12.08 -13.83
N ALA A 131 6.43 13.16 -13.05
CA ALA A 131 5.22 13.94 -12.94
C ALA A 131 5.28 15.18 -13.83
N ARG A 132 4.26 15.34 -14.69
CA ARG A 132 4.11 16.55 -15.51
C ARG A 132 3.34 17.62 -14.76
N ASP A 133 3.81 18.87 -14.87
CA ASP A 133 3.04 20.02 -14.43
C ASP A 133 1.78 20.15 -15.30
N SER A 134 0.60 20.06 -14.66
CA SER A 134 -0.70 20.20 -15.33
C SER A 134 -1.20 21.64 -15.36
N SER A 135 -0.52 22.57 -14.69
CA SER A 135 -0.85 24.00 -14.66
C SER A 135 -0.17 24.78 -15.79
N ALA A 136 1.00 24.32 -16.23
CA ALA A 136 1.74 24.88 -17.36
C ALA A 136 1.78 23.84 -18.49
N GLY A 137 1.01 24.06 -19.56
CA GLY A 137 0.81 23.10 -20.66
C GLY A 137 2.05 22.65 -21.44
N SER A 138 3.25 23.15 -21.10
CA SER A 138 4.52 22.80 -21.72
C SER A 138 5.65 22.55 -20.70
N GLY A 139 5.34 22.22 -19.45
CA GLY A 139 6.36 21.91 -18.44
C GLY A 139 7.10 20.61 -18.73
N GLU A 140 8.43 20.61 -18.54
CA GLU A 140 9.21 19.38 -18.49
C GLU A 140 8.75 18.52 -17.30
N PRO A 141 8.66 17.18 -17.44
CA PRO A 141 8.37 16.30 -16.31
C PRO A 141 9.43 16.47 -15.21
N ALA A 142 8.98 16.51 -13.96
CA ALA A 142 9.84 16.41 -12.80
C ALA A 142 9.87 14.97 -12.30
N LEU A 143 11.07 14.44 -12.03
CA LEU A 143 11.21 13.15 -11.39
C LEU A 143 10.89 13.28 -9.89
N LEU A 144 9.85 12.60 -9.44
CA LEU A 144 9.40 12.58 -8.06
C LEU A 144 9.62 11.21 -7.43
N GLU A 145 9.86 11.21 -6.14
CA GLU A 145 9.82 10.00 -5.33
C GLU A 145 8.40 9.74 -4.84
N VAL A 146 7.87 8.56 -5.13
CA VAL A 146 6.54 8.13 -4.72
C VAL A 146 6.59 6.81 -3.97
N ALA A 147 5.64 6.66 -3.04
CA ALA A 147 5.47 5.45 -2.25
C ALA A 147 4.73 4.38 -3.07
N SER A 148 5.33 3.21 -3.20
CA SER A 148 4.71 2.02 -3.78
C SER A 148 4.38 1.03 -2.67
N LEU A 149 3.09 0.69 -2.53
CA LEU A 149 2.60 -0.17 -1.45
C LEU A 149 3.17 -1.58 -1.60
N ARG A 150 3.78 -2.09 -0.54
CA ARG A 150 4.37 -3.44 -0.53
C ARG A 150 3.37 -4.44 0.00
N THR A 151 3.04 -5.42 -0.83
CA THR A 151 2.15 -6.52 -0.45
C THR A 151 2.83 -7.86 -0.66
N ARG A 152 2.36 -8.89 0.04
CA ARG A 152 2.88 -10.25 -0.06
C ARG A 152 1.75 -11.26 -0.04
N ILE A 153 1.94 -12.39 -0.72
CA ILE A 153 1.11 -13.56 -0.55
C ILE A 153 1.78 -14.45 0.50
N MET A 154 1.03 -14.89 1.52
CA MET A 154 1.53 -15.73 2.59
C MET A 154 0.51 -16.80 2.97
N ALA A 155 0.97 -18.00 3.34
CA ALA A 155 0.11 -19.02 3.90
C ALA A 155 -0.22 -18.70 5.36
N GLU A 156 -1.35 -19.20 5.86
CA GLU A 156 -1.80 -18.96 7.24
C GLU A 156 -0.77 -19.30 8.30
N ARG A 157 -0.01 -20.39 8.10
CA ARG A 157 1.08 -20.80 9.01
C ARG A 157 2.22 -19.77 9.11
N ASP A 158 2.36 -18.91 8.10
CA ASP A 158 3.42 -17.91 7.98
C ASP A 158 2.90 -16.49 8.31
N ALA A 159 1.61 -16.33 8.61
CA ALA A 159 0.94 -15.06 8.85
C ALA A 159 0.90 -14.64 10.34
N ALA A 160 1.54 -15.40 11.23
CA ALA A 160 1.54 -15.22 12.69
C ALA A 160 2.73 -14.40 13.20
#